data_AF-A0A355SIR3-F1
#
_entry.id   AF-A0A355SIR3-F1
#
_cell.length_a   1.000
_cell.length_b   1.000
_cell.length_c   1.000
_cell.angle_alpha   90.00
_cell.angle_beta   90.00
_cell.angle_gamma   90.00
#
_symmetry.space_group_name_H-M   'P 1'
#
loop_
_entity.id
_entity.type
_entity.pdbx_description
1 polymer ?
#
loop_
_entity_poly.entity_id
_entity_poly.type
_entity_poly.pdbx_seq_one_letter_code
_entity_poly.pdbx_strand_id
1 'polypeptide(L)'
;DFNTICHLDYVNKNIIITDDGKLYVIDFDKCKIDLPVHDLGVFLKRILKRKNTSWDFNILMMTLKNYESQRSLSADELLALYSFLEFPQKYWKISRDYYNNIKECNKKIFNAAIFKICEQKKDHDDFCDRFKLYLNTKYNVL
;
A
#
# COMPACT_ATOMS: atom_id res chain seq x y z
N ASP A 1 19.27 -3.88 13.48
CA ASP A 1 19.32 -4.01 12.01
C ASP A 1 17.93 -3.79 11.42
N PHE A 2 17.77 -2.73 10.63
CA PHE A 2 16.47 -2.34 10.01
C PHE A 2 16.19 -3.04 8.68
N ASN A 3 17.10 -3.90 8.24
CA ASN A 3 17.18 -4.42 6.90
C ASN A 3 16.82 -5.89 6.90
N THR A 4 15.75 -6.26 6.20
CA THR A 4 15.30 -7.64 6.01
C THR A 4 15.25 -7.98 4.53
N ILE A 5 15.19 -9.27 4.21
CA ILE A 5 14.81 -9.70 2.87
C ILE A 5 13.32 -9.38 2.69
N CYS A 6 13.02 -8.46 1.78
CA CYS A 6 11.67 -8.15 1.33
C CYS A 6 11.40 -8.82 -0.01
N HIS A 7 10.18 -9.29 -0.20
CA HIS A 7 9.73 -9.96 -1.41
C HIS A 7 9.51 -8.99 -2.57
N LEU A 8 8.99 -7.78 -2.30
CA LEU A 8 8.65 -6.72 -3.26
C LEU A 8 7.60 -7.05 -4.33
N ASP A 9 7.08 -8.27 -4.33
CA ASP A 9 5.94 -8.73 -5.13
C ASP A 9 5.04 -9.63 -4.26
N TYR A 10 4.86 -9.23 -3.00
CA TYR A 10 4.00 -9.91 -2.03
C TYR A 10 2.53 -9.68 -2.38
N VAL A 11 2.01 -10.49 -3.31
CA VAL A 11 0.70 -10.30 -3.95
C VAL A 11 -0.03 -11.63 -4.10
N ASN A 12 -1.37 -11.61 -4.24
CA ASN A 12 -2.19 -12.81 -4.25
C ASN A 12 -1.72 -13.94 -5.19
N LYS A 13 -1.23 -13.64 -6.40
CA LYS A 13 -0.70 -14.66 -7.34
C LYS A 13 0.54 -15.40 -6.80
N ASN A 14 1.25 -14.81 -5.85
CA ASN A 14 2.47 -15.29 -5.25
C ASN A 14 2.25 -15.85 -3.83
N ILE A 15 0.98 -15.95 -3.39
CA ILE A 15 0.58 -16.47 -2.09
C ILE A 15 -0.35 -17.66 -2.34
N ILE A 16 0.08 -18.85 -1.92
CA ILE A 16 -0.70 -20.08 -2.01
C ILE A 16 -1.19 -20.40 -0.60
N ILE A 17 -2.50 -20.54 -0.44
CA ILE A 17 -3.13 -21.03 0.79
C ILE A 17 -3.68 -22.41 0.49
N THR A 18 -3.18 -23.43 1.18
CA THR A 18 -3.64 -24.81 1.02
C THR A 18 -4.90 -25.06 1.84
N ASP A 19 -5.62 -26.15 1.55
CA ASP A 19 -6.87 -26.51 2.23
C ASP A 19 -6.69 -26.75 3.74
N ASP A 20 -5.49 -27.15 4.17
CA ASP A 20 -5.10 -27.28 5.58
C ASP A 20 -4.68 -25.95 6.24
N GLY A 21 -4.87 -24.83 5.54
CA GLY A 21 -4.61 -23.48 6.03
C GLY A 21 -3.15 -23.04 6.03
N LYS A 22 -2.22 -23.82 5.44
CA LYS A 22 -0.83 -23.42 5.33
C LYS A 22 -0.64 -22.38 4.24
N LEU A 23 0.23 -21.41 4.50
CA LEU A 23 0.59 -20.36 3.58
C LEU A 23 1.99 -20.61 3.01
N TYR A 24 2.09 -20.62 1.69
CA TYR A 24 3.35 -20.68 0.95
C TYR A 24 3.49 -19.42 0.11
N VAL A 25 4.70 -18.87 0.11
CA VAL A 25 5.07 -17.72 -0.73
C VAL A 25 5.98 -18.24 -1.84
N ILE A 26 5.79 -17.74 -3.07
CA ILE A 26 6.55 -18.14 -4.28
C ILE A 26 7.01 -16.89 -5.05
N ASP A 27 7.82 -17.06 -6.11
CA ASP A 27 8.25 -15.96 -7.01
C ASP A 27 9.16 -14.92 -6.31
N PHE A 28 10.30 -15.40 -5.78
CA PHE A 28 11.29 -14.60 -5.03
C PHE A 28 12.26 -13.80 -5.93
N ASP A 29 12.04 -13.74 -7.24
CA ASP A 29 12.98 -13.13 -8.21
C ASP A 29 13.24 -11.63 -7.98
N LYS A 30 12.34 -10.95 -7.27
CA LYS A 30 12.44 -9.51 -6.95
C LYS A 30 12.97 -9.24 -5.55
N CYS A 31 13.37 -10.26 -4.80
CA CYS A 31 13.78 -10.07 -3.42
C CYS A 31 15.01 -9.19 -3.31
N LYS A 32 15.00 -8.30 -2.32
CA LYS A 32 16.18 -7.50 -1.97
C LYS A 32 16.15 -7.14 -0.50
N ILE A 33 17.28 -6.65 -0.02
CA ILE A 33 17.36 -6.05 1.31
C ILE A 33 16.65 -4.69 1.29
N ASP A 34 15.62 -4.54 2.11
CA ASP A 34 14.83 -3.32 2.23
C ASP A 34 14.18 -3.24 3.64
N LEU A 35 13.40 -2.18 3.88
CA LEU A 35 12.59 -2.05 5.09
C LEU A 35 11.42 -3.06 5.07
N PRO A 36 11.17 -3.80 6.17
CA PRO A 36 10.07 -4.77 6.24
C PRO A 36 8.70 -4.18 5.89
N VAL A 37 8.48 -2.90 6.23
CA VAL A 37 7.24 -2.19 5.94
C VAL A 37 6.98 -1.95 4.45
N HIS A 38 7.97 -2.16 3.57
CA HIS A 38 7.76 -2.09 2.14
C HIS A 38 6.78 -3.16 1.66
N ASP A 39 6.95 -4.43 2.08
CA ASP A 39 6.01 -5.50 1.74
C ASP A 39 4.62 -5.26 2.34
N LEU A 40 4.55 -4.75 3.58
CA LEU A 40 3.28 -4.31 4.19
C LEU A 40 2.61 -3.21 3.37
N GLY A 41 3.38 -2.23 2.90
CA GLY A 41 2.90 -1.15 2.05
C GLY A 41 2.34 -1.68 0.72
N VAL A 42 3.06 -2.58 0.05
CA VAL A 42 2.60 -3.22 -1.20
C VAL A 42 1.30 -3.98 -0.98
N PHE A 43 1.22 -4.75 0.10
CA PHE A 43 0.03 -5.49 0.49
C PHE A 43 -1.16 -4.57 0.77
N LEU A 44 -1.01 -3.60 1.68
CA LEU A 44 -2.05 -2.66 2.10
C LEU A 44 -2.55 -1.82 0.91
N LYS A 45 -1.63 -1.28 0.10
CA LYS A 45 -1.97 -0.43 -1.04
C LYS A 45 -2.82 -1.16 -2.09
N ARG A 46 -2.70 -2.49 -2.20
CA ARG A 46 -3.54 -3.31 -3.09
C ARG A 46 -4.94 -3.55 -2.53
N ILE A 47 -5.05 -3.78 -1.22
CA ILE A 47 -6.35 -4.02 -0.57
C ILE A 47 -7.12 -2.71 -0.43
N LEU A 48 -6.52 -1.66 0.13
CA LEU A 48 -7.16 -0.37 0.38
C LEU A 48 -7.70 0.31 -0.90
N LYS A 49 -7.14 0.00 -2.08
CA LYS A 49 -7.61 0.55 -3.35
C LYS A 49 -8.80 -0.17 -3.98
N ARG A 50 -9.27 -1.29 -3.42
CA ARG A 50 -10.46 -1.97 -3.96
C ARG A 50 -11.70 -1.15 -3.62
N LYS A 51 -12.72 -1.23 -4.48
CA LYS A 51 -13.94 -0.42 -4.34
C LYS A 51 -14.68 -0.70 -3.03
N ASN A 52 -14.72 -1.95 -2.59
CA ASN A 52 -15.40 -2.39 -1.37
C ASN A 52 -14.62 -2.15 -0.08
N THR A 53 -13.35 -1.76 -0.17
CA THR A 53 -12.47 -1.51 0.98
C THR A 53 -11.78 -0.15 0.84
N SER A 54 -12.42 0.76 0.11
CA SER A 54 -11.91 2.07 -0.31
C SER A 54 -11.30 2.82 0.89
N TRP A 55 -9.97 2.73 0.99
CA TRP A 55 -9.16 3.29 2.06
C TRP A 55 -9.70 3.06 3.48
N ASP A 56 -10.28 1.89 3.75
CA ASP A 56 -10.82 1.58 5.07
C ASP A 56 -9.70 1.49 6.12
N PHE A 57 -9.68 2.47 7.03
CA PHE A 57 -8.72 2.55 8.11
C PHE A 57 -8.72 1.34 9.05
N ASN A 58 -9.85 0.65 9.21
CA ASN A 58 -9.92 -0.54 10.06
C ASN A 58 -9.06 -1.69 9.50
N ILE A 59 -8.89 -1.75 8.18
CA ILE A 59 -8.01 -2.74 7.53
C ILE A 59 -6.54 -2.46 7.90
N LEU A 60 -6.13 -1.19 7.92
CA LEU A 60 -4.81 -0.81 8.40
C LEU A 60 -4.64 -1.25 9.85
N MET A 61 -5.56 -0.88 10.74
CA MET A 61 -5.46 -1.22 12.17
C MET A 61 -5.40 -2.72 12.43
N MET A 62 -6.23 -3.51 11.73
CA MET A 62 -6.20 -4.96 11.81
C MET A 62 -4.86 -5.52 11.31
N THR A 63 -4.35 -5.01 10.19
CA THR A 63 -3.06 -5.44 9.62
C THR A 63 -1.90 -5.13 10.57
N LEU A 64 -1.84 -3.90 11.09
CA LEU A 64 -0.80 -3.48 12.03
C LEU A 64 -0.85 -4.31 13.31
N LYS A 65 -2.04 -4.53 13.88
CA LYS A 65 -2.20 -5.37 15.08
C LYS A 65 -1.70 -6.80 14.87
N ASN A 66 -2.07 -7.42 13.74
CA ASN A 66 -1.62 -8.78 13.44
C ASN A 66 -0.12 -8.85 13.20
N TYR A 67 0.45 -7.87 12.50
CA TYR A 67 1.89 -7.80 12.27
C TYR A 67 2.66 -7.58 13.58
N GLU A 68 2.23 -6.61 14.41
CA GLU A 68 2.84 -6.31 15.71
C GLU A 68 2.76 -7.47 16.70
N SER A 69 1.81 -8.41 16.52
CA SER A 69 1.77 -9.65 17.31
C SER A 69 2.97 -10.57 17.07
N GLN A 70 3.64 -10.43 15.92
CA GLN A 70 4.82 -11.21 15.54
C GLN A 70 6.10 -10.38 15.64
N ARG A 71 6.03 -9.10 15.24
CA ARG A 71 7.19 -8.18 15.23
C ARG A 71 6.76 -6.75 15.50
N SER A 72 7.30 -6.13 16.54
CA SER A 72 7.05 -4.72 16.84
C SER A 72 7.49 -3.80 15.69
N LEU A 73 6.72 -2.74 15.46
CA LEU A 73 7.04 -1.70 14.51
C LEU A 73 7.58 -0.47 15.24
N SER A 74 8.69 0.07 14.72
CA SER A 74 9.23 1.35 15.20
C SER A 74 8.41 2.53 14.66
N ALA A 75 8.61 3.72 15.26
CA ALA A 75 8.02 4.96 14.78
C ALA A 75 8.46 5.28 13.34
N ASP A 76 9.75 5.10 13.03
CA ASP A 76 10.32 5.36 11.70
C ASP A 76 9.71 4.45 10.63
N GLU A 77 9.50 3.17 10.96
CA GLU A 77 8.85 2.21 10.06
C GLU A 77 7.39 2.56 9.79
N LEU A 78 6.65 2.99 10.81
CA LEU A 78 5.27 3.43 10.65
C LEU A 78 5.17 4.74 9.87
N LEU A 79 6.13 5.66 10.06
CA LEU A 79 6.24 6.88 9.27
C LEU A 79 6.55 6.56 7.80
N ALA A 80 7.50 5.65 7.54
CA ALA A 80 7.81 5.19 6.18
C ALA A 80 6.60 4.52 5.51
N LEU A 81 5.85 3.70 6.26
CA LEU A 81 4.60 3.10 5.77
C LEU A 81 3.54 4.16 5.45
N TYR A 82 3.38 5.15 6.31
CA TYR A 82 2.48 6.28 6.08
C TYR A 82 2.86 7.02 4.80
N SER A 83 4.11 7.45 4.64
CA SER A 83 4.59 8.11 3.41
C SER A 83 4.36 7.26 2.16
N PHE A 84 4.58 5.94 2.26
CA PHE A 84 4.33 5.02 1.15
C PHE A 84 2.84 4.97 0.75
N LEU A 85 1.93 5.00 1.72
CA LEU A 85 0.48 4.92 1.49
C LEU A 85 -0.14 6.26 1.10
N GLU A 86 0.35 7.36 1.68
CA GLU A 86 -0.04 8.73 1.33
C GLU A 86 0.27 9.05 -0.13
N PHE A 87 1.42 8.58 -0.64
CA PHE A 87 1.81 8.92 -2.01
C PHE A 87 0.81 8.37 -3.07
N PRO A 88 0.22 9.23 -3.93
CA PRO A 88 -0.81 8.87 -4.89
C PRO A 88 -0.23 8.20 -6.16
N GLN A 89 0.53 7.11 -5.98
CA GLN A 89 1.30 6.40 -7.01
C GLN A 89 0.54 6.14 -8.31
N LYS A 90 -0.73 5.75 -8.22
CA LYS A 90 -1.53 5.37 -9.39
C LYS A 90 -1.93 6.60 -10.21
N TYR A 91 -2.31 7.69 -9.53
CA TYR A 91 -2.58 8.97 -10.16
C TYR A 91 -1.33 9.50 -10.85
N TRP A 92 -0.21 9.55 -10.12
CA TRP A 92 1.08 9.96 -10.67
C TRP A 92 1.48 9.16 -11.91
N LYS A 93 1.41 7.82 -11.84
CA LYS A 93 1.78 6.94 -12.95
C LYS A 93 0.90 7.17 -14.19
N ILE A 94 -0.42 7.24 -14.03
CA ILE A 94 -1.34 7.44 -15.16
C ILE A 94 -1.13 8.82 -15.79
N SER A 95 -0.98 9.86 -14.97
CA SER A 95 -0.67 11.21 -15.47
C SER A 95 0.65 11.24 -16.24
N ARG A 96 1.72 10.66 -15.67
CA ARG A 96 3.02 10.56 -16.33
C ARG A 96 2.94 9.82 -17.67
N ASP A 97 2.30 8.65 -17.69
CA ASP A 97 2.20 7.82 -18.89
C ASP A 97 1.38 8.54 -19.99
N TYR A 98 0.36 9.31 -19.61
CA TYR A 98 -0.41 10.16 -20.52
C TYR A 98 0.42 11.28 -21.13
N TYR A 99 1.11 12.09 -20.32
CA TYR A 99 1.88 13.22 -20.82
C TYR A 99 3.08 12.78 -21.67
N ASN A 100 3.67 11.62 -21.38
CA ASN A 100 4.75 11.06 -22.19
C ASN A 100 4.27 10.54 -23.56
N ASN A 101 3.01 10.14 -23.70
CA ASN A 101 2.46 9.51 -24.92
C ASN A 101 1.24 10.25 -25.46
N ILE A 102 1.17 11.57 -25.27
CA ILE A 102 -0.07 12.34 -25.47
C ILE A 102 -0.62 12.25 -26.91
N LYS A 103 0.25 12.05 -27.90
CA LYS A 103 -0.11 11.93 -29.32
C LYS A 103 -0.79 10.60 -29.66
N GLU A 104 -0.48 9.54 -28.92
CA GLU A 104 -0.96 8.17 -29.15
C GLU A 104 -2.00 7.74 -28.11
N CYS A 105 -2.19 8.54 -27.05
CA CYS A 105 -3.04 8.17 -25.94
C CYS A 105 -4.52 8.28 -26.26
N ASN A 106 -5.27 7.23 -25.92
CA ASN A 106 -6.73 7.27 -25.93
C ASN A 106 -7.25 8.08 -24.73
N LYS A 107 -7.63 9.34 -25.00
CA LYS A 107 -8.16 10.27 -23.98
C LYS A 107 -9.34 9.71 -23.19
N LYS A 108 -10.23 8.91 -23.80
CA LYS A 108 -11.38 8.33 -23.09
C LYS A 108 -10.94 7.32 -22.03
N ILE A 109 -9.97 6.46 -22.36
CA ILE A 109 -9.41 5.48 -21.43
C ILE A 109 -8.67 6.20 -20.29
N PHE A 110 -7.87 7.21 -20.62
CA PHE A 110 -7.18 8.02 -19.62
C PHE A 110 -8.16 8.69 -18.65
N ASN A 111 -9.17 9.39 -19.17
CA ASN A 111 -10.18 10.06 -18.34
C ASN A 111 -10.89 9.06 -17.43
N ALA A 112 -11.35 7.92 -17.96
CA ALA A 112 -12.00 6.88 -17.17
C ALA A 112 -11.09 6.37 -16.03
N ALA A 113 -9.79 6.20 -16.31
CA ALA A 113 -8.83 5.74 -15.31
C ALA A 113 -8.57 6.78 -14.21
N ILE A 114 -8.45 8.07 -14.57
CA ILE A 114 -8.29 9.18 -13.62
C ILE A 114 -9.55 9.39 -12.78
N PHE A 115 -10.73 9.45 -13.40
CA PHE A 115 -11.99 9.63 -12.68
C PHE A 115 -12.19 8.54 -11.62
N LYS A 116 -11.91 7.28 -11.97
CA LYS A 116 -11.97 6.16 -11.02
C LYS A 116 -11.02 6.31 -9.82
N ILE A 117 -9.88 6.97 -9.98
CA ILE A 117 -8.99 7.27 -8.85
C ILE A 117 -9.57 8.40 -8.01
N CYS A 118 -10.08 9.45 -8.65
CA CYS A 118 -10.67 10.59 -7.97
C CYS A 118 -11.93 10.23 -7.17
N GLU A 119 -12.68 9.20 -7.58
CA GLU A 119 -13.82 8.66 -6.82
C GLU A 119 -13.45 8.28 -5.37
N GLN A 120 -12.22 7.82 -5.15
CA GLN A 120 -11.73 7.37 -3.83
C GLN A 120 -10.95 8.46 -3.08
N LYS A 121 -10.85 9.68 -3.62
CA LYS A 121 -10.00 10.74 -3.06
C LYS A 121 -10.42 11.10 -1.63
N LYS A 122 -11.72 11.27 -1.40
CA LYS A 122 -12.24 11.63 -0.08
C LYS A 122 -11.88 10.57 0.98
N ASP A 123 -12.05 9.30 0.64
CA ASP A 123 -11.71 8.19 1.55
C ASP A 123 -10.20 8.11 1.80
N HIS A 124 -9.39 8.39 0.77
CA HIS A 124 -7.92 8.43 0.90
C HIS A 124 -7.46 9.59 1.80
N ASP A 125 -8.06 10.77 1.65
CA ASP A 125 -7.75 11.94 2.48
C ASP A 125 -8.13 11.65 3.96
N ASP A 126 -9.33 11.11 4.24
CA ASP A 126 -9.75 10.68 5.60
C ASP A 126 -8.81 9.63 6.19
N PHE A 127 -8.42 8.63 5.38
CA PHE A 127 -7.45 7.62 5.79
C PHE A 127 -6.11 8.23 6.19
N CYS A 128 -5.60 9.18 5.41
CA CYS A 128 -4.33 9.84 5.69
C CYS A 128 -4.40 10.68 6.97
N ASP A 129 -5.48 11.43 7.17
CA ASP A 129 -5.69 12.23 8.38
C ASP A 129 -5.77 11.36 9.62
N ARG A 130 -6.49 10.24 9.54
CA ARG A 130 -6.60 9.27 10.65
C ARG A 130 -5.28 8.57 10.95
N PHE A 131 -4.50 8.22 9.91
CA PHE A 131 -3.19 7.61 10.12
C PHE A 131 -2.21 8.62 10.74
N LYS A 132 -2.23 9.88 10.29
CA LYS A 132 -1.44 10.95 10.90
C LYS A 132 -1.80 11.14 12.38
N LEU A 133 -3.08 11.17 12.73
CA LEU A 133 -3.53 11.26 14.12
C LEU A 133 -3.08 10.06 14.97
N TYR A 134 -3.12 8.85 14.40
CA TYR A 134 -2.62 7.64 15.06
C TYR A 134 -1.12 7.73 15.37
N LEU A 135 -0.30 8.18 14.40
CA LEU A 135 1.14 8.36 14.59
C LEU A 135 1.45 9.38 15.69
N ASN A 136 0.71 10.48 15.73
CA ASN A 136 0.85 11.50 16.77
C ASN A 136 0.50 11.00 18.15
N THR A 137 -0.58 10.26 18.26
CA THR A 137 -1.02 9.71 19.54
C THR A 137 -0.04 8.64 20.05
N LYS A 138 0.52 7.81 19.16
CA LYS A 138 1.39 6.69 19.55
C LYS A 138 2.85 7.10 19.80
N TYR A 139 3.37 8.08 19.05
CA TYR A 139 4.81 8.42 19.08
C TYR A 139 5.14 9.92 19.10
N ASN A 140 4.15 10.82 18.94
CA ASN A 140 4.35 12.27 18.90
C ASN A 140 5.35 12.74 17.81
N VAL A 141 5.16 12.29 16.57
CA VAL A 141 6.13 12.45 15.46
C VAL A 141 5.65 13.29 14.26
N LEU A 142 4.42 13.84 14.24
CA LEU A 142 3.82 14.59 13.12
C LEU A 142 2.88 15.75 13.51
#